data_AF-A0A7Z9HY34-F1
#
_entry.id   AF-A0A7Z9HY34-F1
#
_cell.length_a   1.000
_cell.length_b   1.000
_cell.length_c   1.000
_cell.angle_alpha   90.00
_cell.angle_beta   90.00
_cell.angle_gamma   90.00
#
_symmetry.space_group_name_H-M   'P 1'
#
loop_
_entity.id
_entity.type
_entity.pdbx_description
1 polymer ?
#
loop_
_entity_poly.entity_id
_entity_poly.type
_entity_poly.pdbx_seq_one_letter_code
_entity_poly.pdbx_strand_id
1 'polypeptide(L)'
;MIAIILFLAAYNLRKKFSLPVLISSRIWLRAHIGVALVGIIVFFLHTESIWPLGIVERVLMIFWLIATISGFVGLFLTRTFPRRLTGKGQEVVFEVIPERRRIIRLRVEALAENSIERTLFTTVSYFFTDHLRDFFYGPKNTLQHLFGGSLMIDRMIRQIENKKKYLNETEKSILSEIAENAVAKDNLDFHFSLQLVLKIWLFVHIPVTYSLILMAVVHIIFVYSFSGRGV
;
A
#
# COMPACT_ATOMS: atom_id res chain seq x y z
N MET A 1 -20.89 7.00 -23.03
CA MET A 1 -20.40 6.91 -21.64
C MET A 1 -20.34 5.49 -21.08
N ILE A 2 -21.44 4.74 -21.08
CA ILE A 2 -21.51 3.42 -20.41
C ILE A 2 -20.50 2.39 -20.93
N ALA A 3 -20.31 2.30 -22.25
CA ALA A 3 -19.31 1.39 -22.84
C ALA A 3 -17.89 1.64 -22.28
N ILE A 4 -17.54 2.90 -22.00
CA ILE A 4 -16.27 3.29 -21.40
C ILE A 4 -16.22 2.79 -19.94
N ILE A 5 -17.28 3.01 -19.17
CA ILE A 5 -17.37 2.55 -17.77
C ILE A 5 -17.26 1.02 -17.69
N LEU A 6 -17.97 0.29 -18.56
CA LEU A 6 -17.92 -1.17 -18.62
C LEU A 6 -16.53 -1.68 -19.04
N PHE A 7 -15.87 -1.03 -20.01
CA PHE A 7 -14.51 -1.37 -20.40
C PHE A 7 -13.50 -1.14 -19.27
N LEU A 8 -13.63 -0.03 -18.54
CA LEU A 8 -12.77 0.26 -17.39
C LEU A 8 -12.97 -0.77 -16.27
N ALA A 9 -14.22 -1.15 -15.99
CA ALA A 9 -14.57 -2.18 -15.01
C ALA A 9 -14.10 -3.59 -15.41
N ALA A 10 -13.99 -3.87 -16.71
CA ALA A 10 -13.52 -5.15 -17.23
C ALA A 10 -12.10 -5.52 -16.78
N TYR A 11 -11.32 -4.58 -16.19
CA TYR A 11 -10.01 -4.91 -15.62
C TYR A 11 -10.11 -5.99 -14.56
N ASN A 12 -11.05 -5.77 -13.65
CA ASN A 12 -11.21 -6.59 -12.47
C ASN A 12 -11.69 -7.97 -12.87
N LEU A 13 -12.51 -8.04 -13.94
CA LEU A 13 -13.00 -9.29 -14.51
C LEU A 13 -11.86 -10.10 -15.16
N ARG A 14 -10.85 -9.46 -15.80
CA ARG A 14 -9.66 -10.18 -16.32
C ARG A 14 -8.94 -11.00 -15.24
N LYS A 15 -8.82 -10.48 -14.01
CA LYS A 15 -8.16 -11.23 -12.91
C LYS A 15 -8.96 -12.45 -12.46
N LYS A 16 -10.27 -12.48 -12.70
CA LYS A 16 -11.19 -13.51 -12.21
C LYS A 16 -11.49 -14.57 -13.26
N PHE A 17 -11.39 -14.23 -14.54
CA PHE A 17 -11.51 -15.17 -15.65
C PHE A 17 -10.14 -15.66 -16.09
N SER A 18 -9.83 -16.91 -15.76
CA SER A 18 -8.71 -17.70 -16.31
C SER A 18 -8.88 -18.03 -17.81
N LEU A 19 -9.45 -17.11 -18.58
CA LEU A 19 -9.54 -17.25 -20.02
C LEU A 19 -8.13 -17.06 -20.59
N PRO A 20 -7.71 -17.87 -21.58
CA PRO A 20 -6.44 -17.73 -22.27
C PRO A 20 -6.50 -16.51 -23.21
N VAL A 21 -6.64 -15.31 -22.65
CA VAL A 21 -6.63 -14.08 -23.44
C VAL A 21 -5.18 -13.64 -23.58
N LEU A 22 -4.69 -13.75 -24.82
CA LEU A 22 -3.37 -13.42 -25.39
C LEU A 22 -2.77 -12.04 -25.02
N ILE A 23 -3.48 -11.23 -24.22
CA ILE A 23 -3.11 -9.84 -23.95
C ILE A 23 -2.39 -9.74 -22.59
N SER A 24 -1.11 -9.36 -22.65
CA SER A 24 -0.28 -9.09 -21.48
C SER A 24 -0.92 -8.05 -20.55
N SER A 25 -0.74 -8.22 -19.24
CA SER A 25 -1.23 -7.27 -18.22
C SER A 25 -0.75 -5.83 -18.45
N ARG A 26 0.43 -5.66 -19.08
CA ARG A 26 0.97 -4.33 -19.40
C ARG A 26 0.16 -3.63 -20.48
N ILE A 27 -0.29 -4.37 -21.50
CA ILE A 27 -1.09 -3.83 -22.60
C ILE A 27 -2.46 -3.43 -22.06
N TRP A 28 -3.06 -4.28 -21.23
CA TRP A 28 -4.35 -4.01 -20.62
C TRP A 28 -4.32 -2.74 -19.75
N LEU A 29 -3.29 -2.59 -18.88
CA LEU A 29 -3.12 -1.39 -18.07
C LEU A 29 -2.97 -0.12 -18.93
N ARG A 30 -2.21 -0.19 -20.03
CA ARG A 30 -2.07 0.94 -20.97
C ARG A 30 -3.41 1.31 -21.60
N ALA A 31 -4.17 0.31 -22.06
CA ALA A 31 -5.50 0.51 -22.63
C ALA A 31 -6.46 1.11 -21.61
N HIS A 32 -6.46 0.63 -20.37
CA HIS A 32 -7.27 1.18 -19.29
C HIS A 32 -6.98 2.65 -19.01
N ILE A 33 -5.70 3.01 -18.91
CA ILE A 33 -5.31 4.40 -18.70
C ILE A 33 -5.73 5.25 -19.90
N GLY A 34 -5.51 4.77 -21.14
CA GLY A 34 -5.92 5.49 -22.35
C GLY A 34 -7.43 5.71 -22.43
N VAL A 35 -8.22 4.66 -22.18
CA VAL A 35 -9.69 4.73 -22.19
C VAL A 35 -10.21 5.58 -21.02
N ALA A 36 -9.55 5.58 -19.86
CA ALA A 36 -9.90 6.46 -18.75
C ALA A 36 -9.71 7.93 -19.11
N LEU A 37 -8.60 8.29 -19.77
CA LEU A 37 -8.35 9.65 -20.23
C LEU A 37 -9.37 10.11 -21.28
N VAL A 38 -9.69 9.24 -22.26
CA VAL A 38 -10.77 9.50 -23.22
C VAL A 38 -12.11 9.66 -22.50
N GLY A 39 -12.36 8.83 -21.48
CA GLY A 39 -13.54 8.91 -20.63
C GLY A 39 -13.72 10.26 -19.94
N ILE A 40 -12.63 10.91 -19.51
CA ILE A 40 -12.67 12.27 -18.96
C ILE A 40 -13.19 13.26 -20.00
N ILE A 41 -12.63 13.24 -21.21
CA ILE A 41 -13.04 14.16 -22.28
C ILE A 41 -14.50 13.93 -22.66
N VAL A 42 -14.86 12.67 -22.90
CA VAL A 42 -16.23 12.33 -23.30
C VAL A 42 -17.22 12.64 -22.17
N PHE A 43 -16.83 12.59 -20.89
CA PHE A 43 -17.71 12.93 -19.76
C PHE A 43 -18.09 14.41 -19.81
N PHE A 44 -17.11 15.29 -20.03
CA PHE A 44 -17.37 16.72 -20.20
C PHE A 44 -18.16 17.02 -21.48
N LEU A 45 -17.91 16.31 -22.59
CA LEU A 45 -18.71 16.47 -23.81
C LEU A 45 -20.15 15.99 -23.66
N HIS A 46 -20.37 14.96 -22.84
CA HIS A 46 -21.69 14.40 -22.59
C HIS A 46 -22.52 15.23 -21.60
N THR A 47 -21.85 15.97 -20.71
CA THR A 47 -22.51 16.76 -19.68
C THR A 47 -22.56 18.23 -20.14
N GLU A 48 -23.74 18.71 -20.54
CA GLU A 48 -23.93 20.09 -21.01
C GLU A 48 -23.58 21.16 -19.94
N SER A 49 -23.58 20.78 -18.67
CA SER A 49 -23.18 21.64 -17.54
C SER A 49 -22.35 20.85 -16.52
N ILE A 50 -21.29 21.47 -16.00
CA ILE A 50 -20.39 20.88 -14.98
C ILE A 50 -21.17 20.54 -13.69
N TRP A 51 -22.29 21.23 -13.44
CA TRP A 51 -23.12 21.00 -12.26
C TRP A 51 -24.56 20.62 -12.65
N PRO A 52 -24.87 19.31 -12.73
CA PRO A 52 -26.22 18.89 -13.08
C PRO A 52 -27.21 19.21 -11.95
N LEU A 53 -28.43 19.61 -12.32
CA LEU A 53 -29.47 20.01 -11.36
C LEU A 53 -30.15 18.80 -10.70
N GLY A 54 -30.21 17.65 -11.37
CA GLY A 54 -30.80 16.43 -10.83
C GLY A 54 -29.91 15.70 -9.82
N ILE A 55 -30.54 14.95 -8.90
CA ILE A 55 -29.86 14.25 -7.80
C ILE A 55 -29.07 13.06 -8.35
N VAL A 56 -29.65 12.29 -9.28
CA VAL A 56 -29.03 11.09 -9.86
C VAL A 56 -27.74 11.45 -10.59
N GLU A 57 -27.78 12.51 -11.40
CA GLU A 57 -26.64 13.02 -12.16
C GLU A 57 -25.54 13.54 -11.25
N ARG A 58 -25.88 14.24 -10.15
CA ARG A 58 -24.90 14.69 -9.14
C ARG A 58 -24.21 13.52 -8.46
N VAL A 59 -24.96 12.51 -8.03
CA VAL A 59 -24.39 11.31 -7.41
C VAL A 59 -23.48 10.57 -8.39
N LEU A 60 -23.90 10.44 -9.66
CA LEU A 60 -23.09 9.83 -10.71
C LEU A 60 -21.79 10.60 -10.95
N MET A 61 -21.85 11.93 -11.01
CA MET A 61 -20.69 12.81 -11.16
C MET A 61 -19.71 12.66 -9.99
N ILE A 62 -20.20 12.58 -8.74
CA ILE A 62 -19.36 12.35 -7.56
C ILE A 62 -18.66 11.00 -7.64
N PHE A 63 -19.38 9.90 -7.92
CA PHE A 63 -18.76 8.58 -8.06
C PHE A 63 -17.73 8.55 -9.19
N TRP A 64 -18.02 9.21 -10.30
CA TRP A 64 -17.11 9.32 -11.43
C TRP A 64 -15.84 10.10 -11.07
N LEU A 65 -15.97 11.22 -10.34
CA LEU A 65 -14.85 12.02 -9.86
C LEU A 65 -13.97 11.22 -8.88
N ILE A 66 -14.59 10.56 -7.90
CA ILE A 66 -13.87 9.71 -6.93
C ILE A 66 -13.15 8.58 -7.66
N ALA A 67 -13.80 7.90 -8.61
CA ALA A 67 -13.18 6.84 -9.41
C ALA A 67 -11.97 7.36 -10.20
N THR A 68 -12.11 8.54 -10.82
CA THR A 68 -11.06 9.18 -11.62
C THR A 68 -9.85 9.58 -10.76
N ILE A 69 -10.09 10.31 -9.66
CA ILE A 69 -9.02 10.72 -8.73
C ILE A 69 -8.33 9.48 -8.14
N SER A 70 -9.12 8.49 -7.69
CA SER A 70 -8.60 7.23 -7.17
C SER A 70 -7.78 6.46 -8.21
N GLY A 71 -8.16 6.51 -9.49
CA GLY A 71 -7.40 5.94 -10.60
C GLY A 71 -6.04 6.62 -10.81
N PHE A 72 -5.99 7.95 -10.74
CA PHE A 72 -4.72 8.71 -10.80
C PHE A 72 -3.80 8.38 -9.61
N VAL A 73 -4.35 8.31 -8.39
CA VAL A 73 -3.61 7.88 -7.20
C VAL A 73 -3.07 6.46 -7.41
N GLY A 74 -3.88 5.55 -7.93
CA GLY A 74 -3.45 4.19 -8.28
C GLY A 74 -2.30 4.14 -9.27
N LEU A 75 -2.35 4.96 -10.32
CA LEU A 75 -1.28 5.09 -11.31
C LEU A 75 0.02 5.60 -10.66
N PHE A 76 -0.08 6.58 -9.78
CA PHE A 76 1.06 7.10 -9.03
C PHE A 76 1.68 6.02 -8.12
N LEU A 77 0.86 5.33 -7.33
CA LEU A 77 1.30 4.27 -6.41
C LEU A 77 1.95 3.10 -7.16
N THR A 78 1.31 2.62 -8.22
CA THR A 78 1.80 1.46 -9.01
C THR A 78 3.05 1.76 -9.82
N ARG A 79 3.37 3.03 -10.12
CA ARG A 79 4.64 3.41 -10.76
C ARG A 79 5.77 3.65 -9.77
N THR A 80 5.44 4.19 -8.59
CA THR A 80 6.45 4.62 -7.61
C THR A 80 6.88 3.48 -6.70
N PHE A 81 5.94 2.67 -6.20
CA PHE A 81 6.22 1.71 -5.13
C PHE A 81 6.99 0.47 -5.60
N PRO A 82 6.67 -0.18 -6.74
CA PRO A 82 7.43 -1.36 -7.19
C PRO A 82 8.92 -1.06 -7.37
N ARG A 83 9.27 0.10 -7.92
CA ARG A 83 10.68 0.54 -8.07
C ARG A 83 11.41 0.63 -6.74
N ARG A 84 10.73 1.06 -5.69
CA ARG A 84 11.31 1.17 -4.34
C ARG A 84 11.37 -0.19 -3.64
N LEU A 85 10.41 -1.08 -3.89
CA LEU A 85 10.40 -2.44 -3.36
C LEU A 85 11.56 -3.27 -3.95
N THR A 86 11.77 -3.21 -5.27
CA THR A 86 12.89 -3.90 -5.94
C THR A 86 14.26 -3.33 -5.56
N GLY A 87 14.32 -2.05 -5.16
CA GLY A 87 15.56 -1.41 -4.72
C GLY A 87 15.98 -1.75 -3.29
N LYS A 88 15.06 -2.22 -2.44
CA LYS A 88 15.33 -2.57 -1.03
C LYS A 88 15.22 -4.08 -0.79
N GLY A 89 16.29 -4.80 -1.16
CA GLY A 89 16.49 -6.21 -0.83
C GLY A 89 15.58 -7.17 -1.59
N GLN A 90 15.40 -8.38 -1.04
CA GLN A 90 14.54 -9.41 -1.64
C GLN A 90 13.05 -9.04 -1.46
N GLU A 91 12.25 -9.27 -2.50
CA GLU A 91 10.80 -9.10 -2.44
C GLU A 91 10.19 -10.06 -1.41
N VAL A 92 9.53 -9.50 -0.41
CA VAL A 92 8.83 -10.30 0.62
C VAL A 92 7.33 -10.25 0.36
N VAL A 93 6.71 -11.43 0.35
CA VAL A 93 5.26 -11.58 0.18
C VAL A 93 4.53 -11.04 1.42
N PHE A 94 3.49 -10.22 1.23
CA PHE A 94 2.76 -9.52 2.29
C PHE A 94 2.35 -10.42 3.45
N GLU A 95 1.79 -11.58 3.13
CA GLU A 95 1.20 -12.53 4.07
C GLU A 95 2.25 -13.13 5.02
N VAL A 96 3.51 -13.17 4.59
CA VAL A 96 4.63 -13.76 5.35
C VAL A 96 5.28 -12.74 6.28
N ILE A 97 5.04 -11.43 6.07
CA ILE A 97 5.69 -10.36 6.84
C ILE A 97 5.42 -10.45 8.35
N PRO A 98 4.17 -10.64 8.82
CA PRO A 98 3.89 -10.72 10.26
C PRO A 98 4.67 -11.85 10.94
N GLU A 99 4.78 -13.00 10.28
CA GLU A 99 5.50 -14.16 10.82
C GLU A 99 7.01 -13.92 10.85
N ARG A 100 7.60 -13.37 9.77
CA ARG A 100 9.02 -12.99 9.77
C ARG A 100 9.35 -11.97 10.86
N ARG A 101 8.48 -10.99 11.08
CA ARG A 101 8.64 -10.00 12.17
C ARG A 101 8.59 -10.68 13.54
N ARG A 102 7.69 -11.65 13.73
CA ARG A 102 7.62 -12.45 14.96
C ARG A 102 8.90 -13.24 15.19
N ILE A 103 9.44 -13.91 14.17
CA ILE A 103 10.70 -14.68 14.26
C ILE A 103 11.87 -13.76 14.66
N ILE A 104 11.99 -12.58 14.04
CA ILE A 104 13.03 -11.61 14.39
C ILE A 104 12.88 -11.15 15.84
N ARG A 105 11.66 -10.85 16.29
CA ARG A 105 11.41 -10.45 17.68
C ARG A 105 11.87 -11.52 18.66
N LEU A 106 11.44 -12.77 18.46
CA LEU A 106 11.81 -13.88 19.34
C LEU A 106 13.33 -14.12 19.36
N ARG A 107 14.00 -14.00 18.20
CA ARG A 107 15.46 -14.11 18.12
C ARG A 107 16.16 -13.02 18.95
N VAL A 108 15.72 -11.77 18.80
CA VAL A 108 16.33 -10.64 19.50
C VAL A 108 16.05 -10.69 21.01
N GLU A 109 14.85 -11.10 21.42
CA GLU A 109 14.53 -11.33 22.84
C GLU A 109 15.44 -12.42 23.43
N ALA A 110 15.61 -13.54 22.72
CA ALA A 110 16.54 -14.59 23.15
C ALA A 110 17.99 -14.09 23.22
N LEU A 111 18.45 -13.25 22.28
CA LEU A 111 19.79 -12.66 22.34
C LEU A 111 19.98 -11.74 23.55
N ALA A 112 18.96 -10.94 23.88
CA ALA A 112 18.98 -10.07 25.05
C ALA A 112 18.98 -10.86 26.37
N GLU A 113 18.19 -11.93 26.46
CA GLU A 113 18.15 -12.79 27.64
C GLU A 113 19.46 -13.57 27.83
N ASN A 114 19.95 -14.23 26.77
CA ASN A 114 21.22 -14.97 26.80
C ASN A 114 22.44 -14.07 27.03
N SER A 115 22.32 -12.75 26.83
CA SER A 115 23.41 -11.82 27.10
C SER A 115 23.82 -11.82 28.58
N ILE A 116 22.85 -11.94 29.48
CA ILE A 116 23.09 -11.95 30.93
C ILE A 116 23.91 -13.17 31.33
N GLU A 117 23.57 -14.34 30.78
CA GLU A 117 24.28 -15.60 31.04
C GLU A 117 25.71 -15.60 30.46
N ARG A 118 25.90 -14.99 29.28
CA ARG A 118 27.19 -14.99 28.57
C ARG A 118 28.19 -13.96 29.06
N THR A 119 27.72 -12.80 29.51
CA THR A 119 28.59 -11.68 29.88
C THR A 119 28.61 -11.42 31.39
N LEU A 120 27.69 -12.02 32.15
CA LEU A 120 27.43 -11.74 33.57
C LEU A 120 27.03 -10.27 33.85
N PHE A 121 26.78 -9.49 32.80
CA PHE A 121 26.39 -8.09 32.88
C PHE A 121 24.98 -7.91 32.32
N THR A 122 24.20 -7.05 32.97
CA THR A 122 22.80 -6.78 32.58
C THR A 122 22.65 -5.60 31.61
N THR A 123 23.75 -4.92 31.27
CA THR A 123 23.76 -3.67 30.50
C THR A 123 23.05 -3.78 29.14
N VAL A 124 23.30 -4.87 28.40
CA VAL A 124 22.68 -5.11 27.07
C VAL A 124 21.19 -5.39 27.21
N SER A 125 20.80 -6.23 28.16
CA SER A 125 19.39 -6.58 28.41
C SER A 125 18.57 -5.36 28.88
N TYR A 126 19.11 -4.54 29.78
CA TYR A 126 18.46 -3.30 30.19
C TYR A 126 18.31 -2.31 29.03
N PHE A 127 19.37 -2.12 28.23
CA PHE A 127 19.32 -1.23 27.07
C PHE A 127 18.29 -1.72 26.03
N PHE A 128 18.21 -3.03 25.82
CA PHE A 128 17.20 -3.63 24.94
C PHE A 128 15.79 -3.34 25.45
N THR A 129 15.53 -3.61 26.73
CA THR A 129 14.20 -3.47 27.33
C THR A 129 13.72 -2.01 27.32
N ASP A 130 14.61 -1.06 27.59
CA ASP A 130 14.27 0.37 27.71
C ASP A 130 14.14 1.10 26.36
N HIS A 131 14.98 0.75 25.37
CA HIS A 131 15.04 1.52 24.12
C HIS A 131 14.66 0.74 22.86
N LEU A 132 14.84 -0.58 22.83
CA LEU A 132 14.68 -1.36 21.59
C LEU A 132 13.40 -2.19 21.59
N ARG A 133 12.89 -2.60 22.74
CA ARG A 133 11.72 -3.48 22.88
C ARG A 133 10.52 -2.94 22.10
N ASP A 134 10.16 -1.69 22.31
CA ASP A 134 9.02 -1.05 21.63
C ASP A 134 9.13 -1.04 20.10
N PHE A 135 10.36 -0.99 19.58
CA PHE A 135 10.59 -1.08 18.15
C PHE A 135 10.22 -2.48 17.63
N PHE A 136 10.60 -3.56 18.31
CA PHE A 136 10.41 -4.94 17.83
C PHE A 136 8.96 -5.47 17.96
N TYR A 137 8.12 -4.89 18.81
CA TYR A 137 6.77 -5.42 19.09
C TYR A 137 5.75 -5.14 17.97
N GLY A 138 5.86 -4.01 17.27
CA GLY A 138 4.85 -3.55 16.33
C GLY A 138 5.43 -3.01 15.02
N PRO A 139 4.59 -2.86 13.96
CA PRO A 139 5.01 -2.13 12.77
C PRO A 139 5.24 -0.68 13.18
N LYS A 140 6.40 -0.13 12.87
CA LYS A 140 6.74 1.27 13.16
C LYS A 140 7.00 2.02 11.86
N ASN A 141 6.99 3.35 11.94
CA ASN A 141 7.48 4.23 10.87
C ASN A 141 6.75 4.10 9.52
N THR A 142 5.48 3.67 9.53
CA THR A 142 4.70 3.44 8.31
C THR A 142 4.67 4.65 7.39
N LEU A 143 4.36 5.84 7.94
CA LEU A 143 4.37 7.09 7.19
C LEU A 143 5.76 7.42 6.63
N GLN A 144 6.80 7.25 7.44
CA GLN A 144 8.17 7.53 7.02
C GLN A 144 8.60 6.61 5.86
N HIS A 145 8.25 5.33 5.91
CA HIS A 145 8.51 4.38 4.83
C HIS A 145 7.78 4.75 3.53
N LEU A 146 6.56 5.28 3.61
CA LEU A 146 5.83 5.74 2.43
C LEU A 146 6.55 6.90 1.72
N PHE A 147 7.14 7.82 2.50
CA PHE A 147 7.94 8.92 1.95
C PHE A 147 9.41 8.55 1.66
N GLY A 148 9.83 7.32 1.97
CA GLY A 148 11.18 6.82 1.71
C GLY A 148 12.23 7.28 2.73
N GLY A 149 11.82 7.72 3.92
CA GLY A 149 12.76 8.10 4.98
C GLY A 149 13.39 6.91 5.71
N SER A 150 14.65 7.06 6.13
CA SER A 150 15.38 6.13 7.00
C SER A 150 15.75 6.74 8.36
N LEU A 151 15.37 7.99 8.63
CA LEU A 151 15.89 8.75 9.77
C LEU A 151 15.69 8.04 11.12
N MET A 152 14.61 7.29 11.31
CA MET A 152 14.33 6.64 12.59
C MET A 152 15.22 5.42 12.82
N ILE A 153 15.40 4.56 11.81
CA ILE A 153 16.36 3.45 11.89
C ILE A 153 17.78 3.99 12.04
N ASP A 154 18.14 5.04 11.30
CA ASP A 154 19.48 5.66 11.40
C ASP A 154 19.75 6.24 12.79
N ARG A 155 18.74 6.85 13.44
CA ARG A 155 18.85 7.33 14.83
C ARG A 155 19.06 6.17 15.80
N MET A 156 18.32 5.08 15.64
CA MET A 156 18.42 3.92 16.51
C MET A 156 19.77 3.21 16.37
N ILE A 157 20.25 3.04 15.14
CA ILE A 157 21.59 2.49 14.87
C ILE A 157 22.68 3.38 15.48
N ARG A 158 22.56 4.71 15.37
CA ARG A 158 23.49 5.63 16.05
C ARG A 158 23.47 5.49 17.58
N GLN A 159 22.30 5.28 18.19
CA GLN A 159 22.20 5.04 19.64
C GLN A 159 22.90 3.74 20.03
N ILE A 160 22.70 2.67 19.24
CA ILE A 160 23.39 1.39 19.43
C ILE A 160 24.91 1.57 19.32
N GLU A 161 25.40 2.21 18.25
CA GLU A 161 26.84 2.44 18.03
C GLU A 161 27.48 3.29 19.13
N ASN A 162 26.76 4.30 19.64
CA ASN A 162 27.24 5.08 20.77
C ASN A 162 27.32 4.23 22.05
N LYS A 163 26.35 3.35 22.30
CA LYS A 163 26.37 2.45 23.46
C LYS A 163 27.52 1.45 23.37
N LYS A 164 27.78 0.88 22.17
CA LYS A 164 28.86 -0.08 21.92
C LYS A 164 30.25 0.39 22.36
N LYS A 165 30.51 1.71 22.40
CA LYS A 165 31.80 2.29 22.83
C LYS A 165 32.18 1.95 24.28
N TYR A 166 31.20 1.67 25.13
CA TYR A 166 31.39 1.44 26.56
C TYR A 166 31.18 -0.04 26.95
N LEU A 167 31.06 -0.93 25.98
CA LEU A 167 30.75 -2.34 26.19
C LEU A 167 31.96 -3.24 25.93
N ASN A 168 31.94 -4.44 26.50
CA ASN A 168 32.94 -5.46 26.26
C ASN A 168 32.78 -6.07 24.85
N GLU A 169 33.80 -6.76 24.32
CA GLU A 169 33.75 -7.34 22.97
C GLU A 169 32.58 -8.33 22.77
N THR A 170 32.28 -9.15 23.77
CA THR A 170 31.12 -10.06 23.73
C THR A 170 29.79 -9.31 23.69
N GLU A 171 29.65 -8.23 24.46
CA GLU A 171 28.45 -7.39 24.48
C GLU A 171 28.29 -6.61 23.17
N LYS A 172 29.40 -6.11 22.61
CA LYS A 172 29.43 -5.46 21.29
C LYS A 172 28.95 -6.41 20.20
N SER A 173 29.38 -7.67 20.24
CA SER A 173 28.95 -8.69 19.28
C SER A 173 27.44 -8.93 19.36
N ILE A 174 26.90 -9.16 20.57
CA ILE A 174 25.45 -9.35 20.78
C ILE A 174 24.67 -8.12 20.28
N LEU A 175 25.08 -6.91 20.67
CA LEU A 175 24.37 -5.69 20.30
C LEU A 175 24.46 -5.41 18.79
N SER A 176 25.53 -5.84 18.11
CA SER A 176 25.63 -5.78 16.65
C SER A 176 24.64 -6.74 15.99
N GLU A 177 24.47 -7.95 16.52
CA GLU A 177 23.47 -8.90 16.01
C GLU A 177 22.05 -8.37 16.20
N ILE A 178 21.76 -7.71 17.32
CA ILE A 178 20.49 -7.00 17.55
C ILE A 178 20.29 -5.87 16.53
N ALA A 179 21.34 -5.11 16.21
CA ALA A 179 21.29 -4.03 15.23
C ALA A 179 21.01 -4.56 13.81
N GLU A 180 21.64 -5.66 13.41
CA GLU A 180 21.37 -6.31 12.12
C GLU A 180 19.92 -6.78 12.00
N ASN A 181 19.40 -7.40 13.06
CA ASN A 181 17.99 -7.80 13.14
C ASN A 181 17.04 -6.60 13.11
N ALA A 182 17.44 -5.46 13.70
CA ALA A 182 16.66 -4.23 13.62
C ALA A 182 16.57 -3.68 12.20
N VAL A 183 17.67 -3.68 11.44
CA VAL A 183 17.69 -3.27 10.03
C VAL A 183 16.85 -4.25 9.18
N ALA A 184 16.97 -5.55 9.44
CA ALA A 184 16.15 -6.56 8.76
C ALA A 184 14.64 -6.34 9.02
N LYS A 185 14.27 -6.02 10.26
CA LYS A 185 12.89 -5.66 10.61
C LYS A 185 12.44 -4.35 9.93
N ASP A 186 13.27 -3.31 9.90
CA ASP A 186 12.93 -2.04 9.24
C ASP A 186 12.63 -2.25 7.74
N ASN A 187 13.41 -3.11 7.08
CA ASN A 187 13.13 -3.51 5.70
C ASN A 187 11.78 -4.23 5.57
N LEU A 188 11.42 -5.12 6.50
CA LEU A 188 10.10 -5.77 6.52
C LEU A 188 8.96 -4.76 6.73
N ASP A 189 9.12 -3.82 7.66
CA ASP A 189 8.14 -2.76 7.93
C ASP A 189 7.96 -1.83 6.71
N PHE A 190 9.04 -1.58 5.95
CA PHE A 190 9.00 -0.89 4.68
C PHE A 190 8.16 -1.64 3.63
N HIS A 191 8.46 -2.93 3.40
CA HIS A 191 7.68 -3.77 2.49
C HIS A 191 6.21 -3.84 2.89
N PHE A 192 5.93 -4.00 4.18
CA PHE A 192 4.57 -4.01 4.72
C PHE A 192 3.82 -2.72 4.42
N SER A 193 4.44 -1.56 4.67
CA SER A 193 3.79 -0.25 4.52
C SER A 193 3.38 0.03 3.07
N LEU A 194 4.28 -0.22 2.11
CA LEU A 194 4.02 0.02 0.70
C LEU A 194 2.95 -0.96 0.16
N GLN A 195 3.06 -2.24 0.50
CA GLN A 195 2.11 -3.25 0.06
C GLN A 195 0.72 -3.06 0.70
N LEU A 196 0.66 -2.63 1.96
CA LEU A 196 -0.59 -2.29 2.64
C LEU A 196 -1.32 -1.16 1.92
N VAL A 197 -0.63 -0.08 1.55
CA VAL A 197 -1.23 1.03 0.82
C VAL A 197 -1.76 0.60 -0.55
N LEU A 198 -1.04 -0.26 -1.28
CA LEU A 198 -1.54 -0.83 -2.54
C LEU A 198 -2.81 -1.66 -2.33
N LYS A 199 -2.87 -2.46 -1.27
CA LYS A 199 -4.06 -3.27 -0.92
C LYS A 199 -5.24 -2.39 -0.49
N ILE A 200 -5.02 -1.37 0.34
CA ILE A 200 -6.04 -0.40 0.75
C ILE A 200 -6.58 0.36 -0.46
N TRP A 201 -5.70 0.82 -1.36
CA TRP A 201 -6.11 1.50 -2.58
C TRP A 201 -7.04 0.62 -3.42
N LEU A 202 -6.69 -0.65 -3.66
CA LEU A 202 -7.57 -1.59 -4.37
C LEU A 202 -8.91 -1.79 -3.65
N PHE A 203 -8.88 -1.90 -2.32
CA PHE A 203 -10.08 -2.05 -1.50
C PHE A 203 -11.03 -0.86 -1.59
N VAL A 204 -10.53 0.36 -1.81
CA VAL A 204 -11.36 1.56 -1.99
C VAL A 204 -11.79 1.74 -3.45
N HIS A 205 -10.86 1.57 -4.39
CA HIS A 205 -11.11 1.82 -5.80
C HIS A 205 -12.16 0.87 -6.38
N ILE A 206 -12.08 -0.43 -6.04
CA ILE A 206 -12.96 -1.45 -6.60
C ILE A 206 -14.44 -1.21 -6.23
N PRO A 207 -14.83 -1.04 -4.96
CA PRO A 207 -16.21 -0.72 -4.59
C PRO A 207 -16.73 0.54 -5.27
N VAL A 208 -15.91 1.59 -5.37
CA VAL A 208 -16.28 2.84 -6.07
C VAL A 208 -16.62 2.55 -7.54
N THR A 209 -15.84 1.72 -8.23
CA THR A 209 -16.14 1.35 -9.62
C THR A 209 -17.45 0.58 -9.75
N TYR A 210 -17.76 -0.34 -8.82
CA TYR A 210 -19.03 -1.07 -8.84
C TYR A 210 -20.22 -0.16 -8.53
N SER A 211 -20.10 0.75 -7.57
CA SER A 211 -21.12 1.76 -7.29
C SER A 211 -21.37 2.66 -8.50
N LEU A 212 -20.31 3.05 -9.22
CA LEU A 212 -20.44 3.83 -10.45
C LEU A 212 -21.21 3.08 -11.55
N ILE A 213 -20.94 1.78 -11.73
CA ILE A 213 -21.68 0.94 -12.69
C ILE A 213 -23.15 0.85 -12.30
N LEU A 214 -23.45 0.57 -11.02
CA LEU A 214 -24.82 0.49 -10.53
C LEU A 214 -25.58 1.80 -10.76
N MET A 215 -24.96 2.92 -10.41
CA MET A 215 -25.56 4.24 -10.63
C MET A 215 -25.73 4.56 -12.12
N ALA A 216 -24.82 4.11 -12.99
CA ALA A 216 -24.97 4.26 -14.43
C ALA A 216 -26.19 3.48 -14.96
N VAL A 217 -26.45 2.28 -14.45
CA VAL A 217 -27.67 1.52 -14.80
C VAL A 217 -28.92 2.25 -14.33
N VAL A 218 -28.94 2.74 -13.09
CA VAL A 218 -30.06 3.54 -12.57
C VAL A 218 -30.31 4.79 -13.43
N HIS A 219 -29.24 5.48 -13.82
CA HIS A 219 -29.34 6.65 -14.69
C HIS A 219 -29.96 6.31 -16.06
N ILE A 220 -29.59 5.20 -16.69
CA ILE A 220 -30.22 4.75 -17.95
C ILE A 220 -31.71 4.52 -17.75
N ILE A 221 -32.10 3.77 -16.72
CA ILE A 221 -33.51 3.47 -16.44
C ILE A 221 -34.30 4.76 -16.23
N PHE A 222 -33.71 5.72 -15.50
CA PHE A 222 -34.31 7.03 -15.27
C PHE A 222 -34.50 7.79 -16.60
N VAL A 223 -33.45 7.93 -17.41
CA VAL A 223 -33.52 8.63 -18.70
C VAL A 223 -34.58 7.99 -19.61
N TYR A 224 -34.62 6.66 -19.76
CA TYR A 224 -35.62 5.99 -20.58
C TYR A 224 -37.05 6.10 -20.02
N SER A 225 -37.21 6.01 -18.70
CA SER A 225 -38.53 6.11 -18.06
C SER A 225 -39.13 7.51 -18.15
N PHE A 226 -38.30 8.55 -18.19
CA PHE A 226 -38.75 9.94 -18.28
C PHE A 226 -38.73 10.47 -19.72
N SER A 227 -37.89 9.96 -20.62
CA SER A 227 -37.95 10.31 -22.05
C SER A 227 -39.10 9.59 -22.79
N GLY A 228 -39.54 8.42 -22.30
CA GLY A 228 -40.71 7.71 -22.84
C GLY A 228 -42.07 8.29 -22.43
N ARG A 229 -42.08 9.31 -21.57
CA ARG A 229 -43.29 10.05 -21.12
C ARG A 229 -43.38 11.46 -21.72
N GLY A 230 -42.92 11.64 -22.95
CA GLY A 230 -43.21 12.82 -23.75
C GLY A 230 -44.59 12.71 -24.40
N VAL A 231 -45.61 13.24 -23.72
CA VAL A 231 -46.76 13.93 -24.33
C VAL A 231 -46.32 15.36 -24.61
#